data_AF-A0A139X0Z7-F1
#
_entry.id   AF-A0A139X0Z7-F1
#
_cell.length_a   1.000
_cell.length_b   1.000
_cell.length_c   1.000
_cell.angle_alpha   90.00
_cell.angle_beta   90.00
_cell.angle_gamma   90.00
#
_symmetry.space_group_name_H-M   'P 1'
#
loop_
_entity.id
_entity.type
_entity.pdbx_description
1 polymer ?
#
loop_
_entity_poly.entity_id
_entity_poly.type
_entity_poly.pdbx_seq_one_letter_code
_entity_poly.pdbx_strand_id
1 'polypeptide(L)'
;MNEGKIMSHQEDNNQELFSSPMDLLLNEDWLRKSVEFEDEVGGNISVGLDWGSALGELMFNPELFGRLITLRISLNREVRLLLSDWNLGTITSSATKTARALLLQKLKQPTPDMREKLTTVLQRDELFGEEFISNCEVLRELITQMLTIEDWETIATVAADSLKEQIMHHAPVEKISA
;
A
#
# COMPACT_ATOMS: atom_id res chain seq x y z
N MET A 1 -50.06 12.87 13.74
CA MET A 1 -49.12 13.28 12.68
C MET A 1 -48.01 14.09 13.35
N ASN A 2 -46.77 13.75 13.01
CA ASN A 2 -45.47 14.25 13.49
C ASN A 2 -44.96 13.84 14.87
N GLU A 3 -44.26 12.71 14.84
CA GLU A 3 -43.20 12.25 15.72
C GLU A 3 -41.98 13.18 15.60
N GLY A 4 -41.54 13.76 16.72
CA GLY A 4 -40.28 14.48 16.84
C GLY A 4 -39.23 13.57 17.47
N LYS A 5 -38.52 12.83 16.63
CA LYS A 5 -37.49 11.84 16.96
C LYS A 5 -36.34 12.47 17.75
N ILE A 6 -36.05 11.87 18.90
CA ILE A 6 -34.85 12.09 19.72
C ILE A 6 -33.63 11.77 18.85
N MET A 7 -32.80 12.77 18.60
CA MET A 7 -31.51 12.59 17.93
C MET A 7 -30.50 12.15 18.99
N SER A 8 -30.39 10.83 19.20
CA SER A 8 -29.25 10.23 19.86
C SER A 8 -28.04 10.40 18.94
N HIS A 9 -27.05 11.17 19.37
CA HIS A 9 -25.69 11.04 18.85
C HIS A 9 -25.18 9.67 19.28
N GLN A 10 -25.40 8.66 18.44
CA GLN A 10 -24.65 7.43 18.49
C GLN A 10 -23.32 7.75 17.81
N GLU A 11 -22.29 7.89 18.64
CA GLU A 11 -20.91 7.69 18.23
C GLU A 11 -20.85 6.29 17.61
N ASP A 12 -20.67 6.21 16.29
CA ASP A 12 -20.45 4.95 15.59
C ASP A 12 -19.09 4.39 16.03
N ASN A 13 -19.12 3.67 17.14
CA ASN A 13 -18.11 2.74 17.61
C ASN A 13 -17.88 1.67 16.52
N ASN A 14 -17.04 1.98 15.53
CA ASN A 14 -16.46 0.97 14.64
C ASN A 14 -15.29 0.20 15.28
N GLN A 15 -15.14 0.23 16.62
CA GLN A 15 -14.09 -0.47 17.34
C GLN A 15 -14.45 -1.92 17.72
N GLU A 16 -15.66 -2.40 17.41
CA GLU A 16 -16.03 -3.81 17.55
C GLU A 16 -16.37 -4.40 16.17
N LEU A 17 -15.44 -5.12 15.51
CA LEU A 17 -15.84 -6.31 14.70
C LEU A 17 -14.74 -7.18 14.07
N PHE A 18 -13.46 -7.09 14.42
CA PHE A 18 -12.45 -7.97 13.79
C PHE A 18 -11.66 -8.75 14.82
N SER A 19 -12.19 -9.91 15.19
CA SER A 19 -11.63 -10.82 16.18
C SER A 19 -10.42 -11.60 15.67
N SER A 20 -10.16 -11.62 14.36
CA SER A 20 -9.00 -12.26 13.77
C SER A 20 -8.51 -11.58 12.48
N PRO A 21 -7.22 -11.70 12.13
CA PRO A 21 -6.69 -11.29 10.83
C PRO A 21 -7.38 -11.95 9.62
N MET A 22 -8.00 -13.11 9.83
CA MET A 22 -8.78 -13.81 8.81
C MET A 22 -10.15 -13.14 8.59
N ASP A 23 -10.75 -12.56 9.64
CA ASP A 23 -11.99 -11.79 9.50
C ASP A 23 -11.74 -10.51 8.72
N LEU A 24 -10.57 -9.88 8.86
CA LEU A 24 -10.16 -8.73 8.03
C LEU A 24 -9.98 -9.09 6.56
N LEU A 25 -9.41 -10.27 6.26
CA LEU A 25 -9.22 -10.75 4.88
C LEU A 25 -10.52 -11.09 4.16
N LEU A 26 -11.53 -11.54 4.91
CA LEU A 26 -12.80 -12.05 4.39
C LEU A 26 -13.94 -11.03 4.50
N ASN A 27 -13.69 -9.87 5.11
CA ASN A 27 -14.70 -8.84 5.27
C ASN A 27 -14.79 -7.94 4.02
N GLU A 28 -15.90 -8.10 3.29
CA GLU A 28 -16.21 -7.33 2.10
C GLU A 28 -16.38 -5.82 2.36
N ASP A 29 -16.76 -5.38 3.56
CA ASP A 29 -16.87 -3.96 3.92
C ASP A 29 -15.49 -3.29 4.09
N TRP A 30 -14.53 -4.01 4.67
CA TRP A 30 -13.15 -3.55 4.82
C TRP A 30 -12.42 -3.56 3.48
N LEU A 31 -12.59 -4.63 2.68
CA LEU A 31 -12.12 -4.67 1.29
C LEU A 31 -12.73 -3.54 0.45
N ARG A 32 -14.02 -3.27 0.62
CA ARG A 32 -14.71 -2.17 -0.07
C ARG A 32 -14.23 -0.78 0.38
N LYS A 33 -14.02 -0.54 1.68
CA LYS A 33 -13.49 0.75 2.17
C LYS A 33 -12.05 1.00 1.74
N SER A 34 -11.23 -0.06 1.71
CA SER A 34 -9.87 0.04 1.17
C SER A 34 -9.90 0.32 -0.34
N VAL A 35 -10.86 -0.28 -1.08
CA VAL A 35 -11.18 0.01 -2.49
C VAL A 35 -11.78 1.41 -2.74
N GLU A 36 -12.58 1.96 -1.83
CA GLU A 36 -13.08 3.34 -1.94
C GLU A 36 -11.94 4.36 -1.79
N PHE A 37 -10.92 4.05 -0.99
CA PHE A 37 -9.62 4.75 -0.99
C PHE A 37 -8.75 4.48 -2.24
N GLU A 38 -9.15 3.57 -3.14
CA GLU A 38 -8.46 3.29 -4.42
C GLU A 38 -9.04 4.10 -5.57
N ASP A 39 -10.36 4.21 -5.66
CA ASP A 39 -11.06 4.88 -6.77
C ASP A 39 -10.89 6.41 -6.74
N GLU A 40 -10.66 7.00 -5.57
CA GLU A 40 -10.33 8.42 -5.45
C GLU A 40 -8.87 8.75 -5.84
N VAL A 41 -7.98 7.75 -5.99
CA VAL A 41 -6.52 7.96 -6.09
C VAL A 41 -5.77 7.01 -7.04
N GLY A 42 -6.48 6.18 -7.80
CA GLY A 42 -5.97 5.42 -8.95
C GLY A 42 -4.99 4.28 -8.62
N GLY A 43 -5.23 3.46 -7.59
CA GLY A 43 -4.32 2.36 -7.24
C GLY A 43 -5.02 1.09 -6.75
N ASN A 44 -4.87 -0.01 -7.48
CA ASN A 44 -5.45 -1.33 -7.22
C ASN A 44 -4.88 -2.03 -5.96
N ILE A 45 -5.62 -2.15 -4.85
CA ILE A 45 -5.24 -2.96 -3.67
C ILE A 45 -5.70 -4.41 -3.84
N SER A 46 -6.54 -4.73 -4.84
CA SER A 46 -6.88 -6.11 -5.23
C SER A 46 -5.67 -6.97 -5.62
N VAL A 47 -4.50 -6.36 -5.89
CA VAL A 47 -3.22 -7.07 -6.10
C VAL A 47 -2.62 -7.59 -4.78
N GLY A 48 -3.30 -7.38 -3.65
CA GLY A 48 -2.79 -7.55 -2.30
C GLY A 48 -3.08 -8.84 -1.56
N LEU A 49 -3.84 -9.75 -2.15
CA LEU A 49 -4.16 -11.07 -1.57
C LEU A 49 -3.40 -12.21 -2.25
N ASP A 50 -2.74 -11.93 -3.38
CA ASP A 50 -1.89 -12.92 -4.04
C ASP A 50 -0.54 -13.00 -3.32
N TRP A 51 -0.49 -13.79 -2.24
CA TRP A 51 0.76 -14.19 -1.59
C TRP A 51 1.44 -15.38 -2.28
N GLY A 52 0.94 -15.79 -3.46
CA GLY A 52 1.43 -16.97 -4.18
C GLY A 52 1.43 -18.23 -3.31
N SER A 53 2.46 -19.05 -3.46
CA SER A 53 2.62 -20.29 -2.67
C SER A 53 2.89 -20.05 -1.18
N ALA A 54 3.28 -18.84 -0.77
CA ALA A 54 3.59 -18.51 0.62
C ALA A 54 2.33 -18.30 1.48
N LEU A 55 1.16 -18.15 0.86
CA LEU A 55 -0.11 -17.96 1.57
C LEU A 55 -0.41 -19.13 2.52
N GLY A 56 -0.15 -20.36 2.08
CA GLY A 56 -0.42 -21.56 2.86
C GLY A 56 0.38 -21.61 4.16
N GLU A 57 1.66 -21.24 4.11
CA GLU A 57 2.53 -21.20 5.28
C GLU A 57 2.16 -20.07 6.26
N LEU A 58 1.77 -18.91 5.73
CA LEU A 58 1.31 -17.78 6.55
C LEU A 58 0.00 -18.09 7.29
N MET A 59 -0.91 -18.86 6.68
CA MET A 59 -2.18 -19.23 7.33
C MET A 59 -1.98 -20.10 8.58
N PHE A 60 -0.83 -20.76 8.75
CA PHE A 60 -0.52 -21.52 9.98
C PHE A 60 -0.08 -20.62 11.15
N ASN A 61 0.15 -19.33 10.93
CA ASN A 61 0.41 -18.34 11.96
C ASN A 61 -0.44 -17.07 11.72
N PRO A 62 -1.72 -17.08 12.13
CA PRO A 62 -2.68 -16.02 11.79
C PRO A 62 -2.28 -14.65 12.34
N GLU A 63 -1.66 -14.61 13.52
CA GLU A 63 -1.16 -13.36 14.11
C GLU A 63 -0.04 -12.76 13.26
N LEU A 64 0.98 -13.56 12.92
CA LEU A 64 2.09 -13.11 12.08
C LEU A 64 1.60 -12.69 10.69
N PHE A 65 0.60 -13.40 10.15
CA PHE A 65 -0.03 -13.04 8.89
C PHE A 65 -0.70 -11.67 8.98
N GLY A 66 -1.49 -11.42 10.02
CA GLY A 66 -2.12 -10.11 10.26
C GLY A 66 -1.10 -8.99 10.34
N ARG A 67 -0.02 -9.18 11.10
CA ARG A 67 1.08 -8.20 11.18
C ARG A 67 1.73 -7.93 9.83
N LEU A 68 1.90 -8.94 8.99
CA LEU A 68 2.45 -8.77 7.64
C LEU A 68 1.50 -7.99 6.71
N ILE A 69 0.19 -8.22 6.80
CA ILE A 69 -0.82 -7.42 6.08
C ILE A 69 -0.72 -5.96 6.51
N THR A 70 -0.75 -5.68 7.82
CA THR A 70 -0.62 -4.32 8.37
C THR A 70 0.69 -3.67 7.93
N LEU A 71 1.81 -4.38 7.99
CA LEU A 71 3.10 -3.87 7.53
C LEU A 71 3.07 -3.49 6.04
N ARG A 72 2.51 -4.35 5.18
CA ARG A 72 2.39 -4.07 3.74
C ARG A 72 1.55 -2.83 3.47
N ILE A 73 0.39 -2.70 4.12
CA ILE A 73 -0.48 -1.52 4.00
C ILE A 73 0.29 -0.26 4.40
N SER A 74 0.99 -0.34 5.53
CA SER A 74 1.77 0.77 6.09
C SER A 74 2.92 1.20 5.16
N LEU A 75 3.66 0.25 4.60
CA LEU A 75 4.72 0.51 3.62
C LEU A 75 4.18 1.17 2.34
N ASN A 76 3.04 0.69 1.83
CA ASN A 76 2.40 1.25 0.64
C ASN A 76 1.87 2.67 0.85
N ARG A 77 1.43 2.97 2.08
CA ARG A 77 1.04 4.32 2.48
C ARG A 77 2.26 5.22 2.61
N GLU A 78 3.28 4.78 3.34
CA GLU A 78 4.47 5.57 3.60
C GLU A 78 5.25 5.89 2.32
N VAL A 79 5.42 4.92 1.40
CA VAL A 79 6.11 5.18 0.13
C VAL A 79 5.36 6.19 -0.74
N ARG A 80 4.01 6.20 -0.69
CA ARG A 80 3.20 7.22 -1.36
C ARG A 80 3.43 8.59 -0.75
N LEU A 81 3.42 8.69 0.58
CA LEU A 81 3.67 9.96 1.28
C LEU A 81 5.07 10.48 0.93
N LEU A 82 6.09 9.64 1.03
CA LEU A 82 7.46 9.97 0.67
C LEU A 82 7.58 10.52 -0.76
N LEU A 83 7.00 9.85 -1.75
CA LEU A 83 7.04 10.28 -3.15
C LEU A 83 6.18 11.52 -3.42
N SER A 84 5.11 11.72 -2.65
CA SER A 84 4.28 12.93 -2.73
C SER A 84 5.04 14.15 -2.21
N ASP A 85 5.81 13.99 -1.13
CA ASP A 85 6.65 15.04 -0.54
C ASP A 85 7.73 15.55 -1.51
N TRP A 86 8.13 14.72 -2.48
CA TRP A 86 9.10 15.11 -3.51
C TRP A 86 8.52 16.03 -4.60
N ASN A 87 7.21 16.29 -4.60
CA ASN A 87 6.54 17.19 -5.52
C ASN A 87 6.80 16.88 -7.01
N LEU A 88 6.75 15.59 -7.37
CA LEU A 88 7.05 15.14 -8.74
C LEU A 88 5.95 15.52 -9.77
N GLY A 89 4.82 16.06 -9.33
CA GLY A 89 3.73 16.46 -10.23
C GLY A 89 2.99 15.27 -10.84
N THR A 90 2.77 15.28 -12.15
CA THR A 90 1.95 14.26 -12.84
C THR A 90 2.56 12.85 -12.81
N ILE A 91 3.89 12.74 -12.62
CA ILE A 91 4.58 11.44 -12.58
C ILE A 91 4.51 10.74 -11.23
N THR A 92 4.04 11.42 -10.16
CA THR A 92 3.95 10.85 -8.80
C THR A 92 3.16 9.54 -8.78
N SER A 93 2.09 9.45 -9.57
CA SER A 93 1.26 8.23 -9.64
C SER A 93 2.04 7.05 -10.24
N SER A 94 2.75 7.26 -11.36
CA SER A 94 3.57 6.23 -12.00
C SER A 94 4.71 5.77 -11.07
N ALA A 95 5.42 6.72 -10.45
CA ALA A 95 6.47 6.42 -9.47
C ALA A 95 5.94 5.60 -8.30
N THR A 96 4.79 6.01 -7.72
CA THR A 96 4.16 5.33 -6.58
C THR A 96 3.73 3.91 -6.94
N LYS A 97 3.13 3.73 -8.12
CA LYS A 97 2.69 2.41 -8.59
C LYS A 97 3.87 1.45 -8.74
N THR A 98 4.97 1.93 -9.34
CA THR A 98 6.20 1.13 -9.52
C THR A 98 6.84 0.79 -8.17
N ALA A 99 6.96 1.76 -7.26
CA ALA A 99 7.52 1.53 -5.93
C ALA A 99 6.72 0.48 -5.13
N ARG A 100 5.39 0.57 -5.15
CA ARG A 100 4.51 -0.42 -4.49
C ARG A 100 4.66 -1.82 -5.06
N ALA A 101 4.82 -1.94 -6.39
CA ALA A 101 5.05 -3.23 -7.03
C ALA A 101 6.39 -3.86 -6.60
N LEU A 102 7.46 -3.06 -6.54
CA LEU A 102 8.77 -3.50 -6.08
C LEU A 102 8.74 -3.91 -4.61
N LEU A 103 8.14 -3.10 -3.73
CA LEU A 103 7.97 -3.45 -2.31
C LEU A 103 7.21 -4.78 -2.14
N LEU A 104 6.14 -4.99 -2.89
CA LEU A 104 5.41 -6.27 -2.88
C LEU A 104 6.31 -7.43 -3.30
N GLN A 105 7.11 -7.28 -4.35
CA GLN A 105 8.03 -8.32 -4.79
C GLN A 105 9.03 -8.68 -3.69
N LYS A 106 9.61 -7.68 -3.00
CA LYS A 106 10.54 -7.90 -1.90
C LYS A 106 9.88 -8.55 -0.68
N LEU A 107 8.61 -8.25 -0.41
CA LEU A 107 7.84 -8.92 0.66
C LEU A 107 7.51 -10.38 0.31
N LYS A 108 7.21 -10.67 -0.97
CA LYS A 108 6.94 -12.04 -1.44
C LYS A 108 8.18 -12.93 -1.39
N GLN A 109 9.35 -12.36 -1.68
CA GLN A 109 10.62 -13.09 -1.75
C GLN A 109 11.75 -12.29 -1.08
N PRO A 110 11.72 -12.13 0.25
CA PRO A 110 12.75 -11.37 0.94
C PRO A 110 14.08 -12.13 0.90
N THR A 111 15.17 -11.37 0.70
CA THR A 111 16.52 -11.87 0.89
C THR A 111 16.72 -12.34 2.34
N PRO A 112 17.72 -13.18 2.64
CA PRO A 112 17.97 -13.63 4.02
C PRO A 112 18.10 -12.47 5.01
N ASP A 113 18.91 -11.45 4.68
CA ASP A 113 19.10 -10.27 5.52
C ASP A 113 17.80 -9.49 5.72
N MET A 114 16.98 -9.35 4.66
CA MET A 114 15.70 -8.68 4.76
C MET A 114 14.68 -9.47 5.57
N ARG A 115 14.73 -10.81 5.51
CA ARG A 115 13.87 -11.70 6.30
C ARG A 115 14.11 -11.52 7.79
N GLU A 116 15.37 -11.41 8.21
CA GLU A 116 15.72 -11.17 9.62
C GLU A 116 15.17 -9.82 10.11
N LYS A 117 15.32 -8.77 9.30
CA LYS A 117 14.81 -7.43 9.60
C LYS A 117 13.29 -7.38 9.65
N LEU A 118 12.61 -7.98 8.67
CA LEU A 118 11.15 -8.10 8.66
C LEU A 118 10.66 -8.86 9.88
N THR A 119 11.31 -9.97 10.24
CA THR A 119 10.98 -10.74 11.45
C THR A 119 11.11 -9.88 12.71
N THR A 120 12.20 -9.11 12.82
CA THR A 120 12.43 -8.20 13.94
C THR A 120 11.33 -7.13 14.04
N VAL A 121 10.93 -6.53 12.92
CA VAL A 121 9.83 -5.54 12.90
C VAL A 121 8.50 -6.20 13.28
N LEU A 122 8.19 -7.37 12.70
CA LEU A 122 6.94 -8.09 12.96
C LEU A 122 6.80 -8.55 14.42
N GLN A 123 7.90 -8.73 15.15
CA GLN A 123 7.90 -9.11 16.57
C GLN A 123 7.72 -7.93 17.54
N ARG A 124 7.75 -6.69 17.06
CA ARG A 124 7.57 -5.48 17.89
C ARG A 124 6.11 -5.17 18.10
N ASP A 125 5.53 -5.73 19.15
CA ASP A 125 4.11 -5.57 19.49
C ASP A 125 3.66 -4.10 19.50
N GLU A 126 4.53 -3.17 19.93
CA GLU A 126 4.23 -1.74 20.00
C GLU A 126 3.98 -1.07 18.65
N LEU A 127 4.36 -1.70 17.54
CA LEU A 127 4.09 -1.21 16.20
C LEU A 127 2.70 -1.62 15.69
N PHE A 128 2.04 -2.58 16.34
CA PHE A 128 0.79 -3.19 15.89
C PHE A 128 -0.32 -2.98 16.93
N GLY A 129 -1.57 -2.95 16.47
CA GLY A 129 -2.75 -2.65 17.31
C GLY A 129 -3.68 -1.62 16.68
N GLU A 130 -3.20 -0.93 15.66
CA GLU A 130 -3.98 -0.07 14.77
C GLU A 130 -4.07 -0.68 13.37
N GLU A 131 -4.91 -0.10 12.51
CA GLU A 131 -5.06 -0.52 11.10
C GLU A 131 -3.76 -0.36 10.30
N PHE A 132 -2.89 0.57 10.70
CA PHE A 132 -1.58 0.82 10.11
C PHE A 132 -0.54 1.17 11.19
N ILE A 133 0.73 0.94 10.87
CA ILE A 133 1.87 1.35 11.69
C ILE A 133 2.01 2.86 11.56
N SER A 134 1.86 3.58 12.67
CA SER A 134 1.97 5.05 12.71
C SER A 134 3.42 5.56 12.79
N ASN A 135 4.40 4.68 13.08
CA ASN A 135 5.80 5.04 13.16
C ASN A 135 6.45 5.17 11.76
N CYS A 136 6.44 6.40 11.22
CA CYS A 136 7.02 6.70 9.91
C CYS A 136 8.54 6.47 9.84
N GLU A 137 9.29 6.63 10.95
CA GLU A 137 10.74 6.43 10.94
C GLU A 137 11.09 4.97 10.66
N VAL A 138 10.43 4.04 11.35
CA VAL A 138 10.60 2.59 11.12
C VAL A 138 10.20 2.21 9.69
N LEU A 139 9.08 2.74 9.19
CA LEU A 139 8.61 2.45 7.84
C LEU A 139 9.57 2.99 6.77
N ARG A 140 10.07 4.23 6.93
CA ARG A 140 11.04 4.84 6.00
C ARG A 140 12.35 4.08 5.99
N GLU A 141 12.88 3.74 7.17
CA GLU A 141 14.07 2.91 7.29
C GLU A 141 13.89 1.59 6.54
N LEU A 142 12.76 0.91 6.74
CA LEU A 142 12.49 -0.35 6.08
C LEU A 142 12.37 -0.19 4.55
N ILE A 143 11.70 0.87 4.06
CA ILE A 143 11.62 1.19 2.64
C ILE A 143 13.02 1.38 2.04
N THR A 144 13.88 2.18 2.67
CA THR A 144 15.25 2.44 2.19
C THR A 144 16.11 1.17 2.17
N GLN A 145 15.86 0.23 3.09
CA GLN A 145 16.57 -1.04 3.11
C GLN A 145 16.00 -2.07 2.12
N MET A 146 14.70 -2.00 1.81
CA MET A 146 14.04 -2.91 0.88
C MET A 146 14.25 -2.54 -0.59
N LEU A 147 14.27 -1.24 -0.89
CA LEU A 147 14.48 -0.71 -2.24
C LEU A 147 15.95 -0.37 -2.44
N THR A 148 16.61 -1.11 -3.34
CA THR A 148 18.00 -0.88 -3.71
C THR A 148 18.12 0.37 -4.58
N ILE A 149 19.36 0.81 -4.85
CA ILE A 149 19.60 1.90 -5.81
C ILE A 149 19.02 1.55 -7.19
N GLU A 150 19.16 0.30 -7.65
CA GLU A 150 18.59 -0.12 -8.93
C GLU A 150 17.05 -0.07 -8.92
N ASP A 151 16.41 -0.36 -7.78
CA ASP A 151 14.96 -0.22 -7.63
C ASP A 151 14.53 1.25 -7.75
N TRP A 152 15.28 2.18 -7.15
CA TRP A 152 15.04 3.62 -7.27
C TRP A 152 15.26 4.14 -8.69
N GLU A 153 16.30 3.66 -9.38
CA GLU A 153 16.54 3.96 -10.80
C GLU A 153 15.39 3.45 -11.68
N THR A 154 14.86 2.26 -11.37
CA THR A 154 13.69 1.70 -12.06
C THR A 154 12.47 2.59 -11.86
N ILE A 155 12.19 3.02 -10.62
CA ILE A 155 11.09 3.95 -10.31
C ILE A 155 11.22 5.24 -11.12
N ALA A 156 12.42 5.84 -11.12
CA ALA A 156 12.68 7.09 -11.84
C ALA A 156 12.52 6.91 -13.36
N THR A 157 13.05 5.82 -13.91
CA THR A 157 12.97 5.51 -15.35
C THR A 157 11.52 5.35 -15.80
N VAL A 158 10.73 4.53 -15.12
CA VAL A 158 9.32 4.31 -15.46
C VAL A 158 8.49 5.59 -15.33
N ALA A 159 8.78 6.41 -14.31
CA ALA A 159 8.12 7.70 -14.13
C ALA A 159 8.47 8.68 -15.28
N ALA A 160 9.74 8.74 -15.68
CA ALA A 160 10.20 9.58 -16.79
C ALA A 160 9.64 9.13 -18.15
N ASP A 161 9.60 7.82 -18.40
CA ASP A 161 9.02 7.26 -19.62
C ASP A 161 7.52 7.54 -19.70
N SER A 162 6.80 7.44 -18.59
CA SER A 162 5.38 7.81 -18.52
C SER A 162 5.14 9.29 -18.84
N LEU A 163 6.02 10.20 -18.37
CA LEU A 163 5.96 11.61 -18.74
C LEU A 163 6.21 11.83 -20.22
N LYS A 164 7.22 11.14 -20.77
CA LYS A 164 7.56 11.20 -22.19
C LYS A 164 6.37 10.77 -23.04
N GLU A 165 5.71 9.65 -22.70
CA GLU A 165 4.50 9.19 -23.37
C GLU A 165 3.38 10.24 -23.31
N GLN A 166 3.15 10.84 -22.15
CA GLN A 166 2.16 11.90 -21.98
C GLN A 166 2.45 13.12 -22.86
N ILE A 167 3.70 13.57 -22.92
CA ILE A 167 4.13 14.68 -23.77
C ILE A 167 3.92 14.32 -25.25
N MET A 168 4.34 13.13 -25.67
CA MET A 168 4.21 12.68 -27.06
C MET A 168 2.75 12.53 -27.49
N HIS A 169 1.84 12.21 -26.56
CA HIS A 169 0.40 12.18 -26.84
C HIS A 169 -0.17 13.57 -27.14
N HIS A 170 0.37 14.62 -26.51
CA HIS A 170 -0.06 16.01 -26.72
C HIS A 170 0.76 16.74 -27.80
N ALA A 171 1.89 16.18 -28.23
CA ALA A 171 2.71 16.76 -29.28
C ALA A 171 1.94 16.72 -30.61
N PRO A 172 1.86 17.84 -31.35
CA PRO A 172 1.19 17.87 -32.64
C PRO A 172 1.95 16.94 -33.60
N VAL A 173 1.25 15.91 -34.11
CA VAL A 173 1.74 15.16 -35.27
C VAL A 173 1.67 16.14 -36.45
N GLU A 174 2.82 16.59 -36.94
CA GLU A 174 2.86 17.30 -38.21
C GLU A 174 2.22 16.41 -39.28
N LYS A 175 0.99 16.77 -39.68
CA LYS A 175 0.45 16.30 -40.95
C LYS A 175 1.30 16.95 -42.03
N ILE A 176 2.35 16.27 -42.44
CA ILE A 176 3.00 16.54 -43.72
C ILE A 176 1.97 16.12 -44.78
N SER A 177 1.06 17.03 -45.11
CA SER A 177 0.24 16.96 -46.31
C SER A 177 1.15 17.30 -47.49
N ALA A 178 1.53 16.27 -48.24
CA ALA A 178 2.02 16.39 -49.61
C ALA A 178 0.82 16.35 -50.58
#